data_AF-A0A100WNC6-F1
#
_entry.id   AF-A0A100WNC6-F1
#
_cell.length_a   1.000
_cell.length_b   1.000
_cell.length_c   1.000
_cell.angle_alpha   90.00
_cell.angle_beta   90.00
_cell.angle_gamma   90.00
#
_symmetry.space_group_name_H-M   'P 1'
#
loop_
_entity.id
_entity.type
_entity.pdbx_description
1 polymer ?
#
loop_
_entity_poly.entity_id
_entity_poly.type
_entity_poly.pdbx_seq_one_letter_code
_entity_poly.pdbx_strand_id
1 'polypeptide(L)'
;MTVPITTAPAVPLPTDIALVFDRATNMADLARSDISKLLPTLPDGINLWVFVDLVRAVHHLRKAVVLIDKAADEIEATGVTR
;
A
#
# COMPACT_ATOMS: atom_id res chain seq x y z
N MET A 1 -20.96 -9.55 -47.30
CA MET A 1 -20.84 -10.55 -46.22
C MET A 1 -19.76 -10.06 -45.26
N THR A 2 -20.17 -9.49 -44.14
CA THR A 2 -19.29 -8.94 -43.09
C THR A 2 -18.99 -10.04 -42.08
N VAL A 3 -17.70 -10.31 -41.83
CA VAL A 3 -17.28 -11.26 -40.80
C VAL A 3 -17.11 -10.47 -39.49
N PRO A 4 -17.82 -10.81 -38.40
CA PRO A 4 -17.59 -10.18 -37.11
C PRO A 4 -16.23 -10.64 -36.57
N ILE A 5 -15.31 -9.70 -36.37
CA ILE A 5 -14.11 -9.93 -35.56
C ILE A 5 -14.56 -10.12 -34.11
N THR A 6 -14.39 -11.33 -33.59
CA THR A 6 -14.57 -11.62 -32.17
C THR A 6 -13.44 -10.93 -31.41
N THR A 7 -13.76 -9.95 -30.58
CA THR A 7 -12.81 -9.41 -29.62
C THR A 7 -12.64 -10.49 -28.55
N ALA A 8 -11.46 -11.13 -28.52
CA ALA A 8 -11.09 -12.00 -27.42
C ALA A 8 -11.29 -11.25 -26.08
N PRO A 9 -11.72 -11.92 -25.00
CA PRO A 9 -11.81 -11.27 -23.70
C PRO A 9 -10.43 -10.72 -23.34
N ALA A 10 -10.37 -9.41 -23.10
CA ALA A 10 -9.17 -8.76 -22.62
C ALA A 10 -8.76 -9.45 -21.31
N VAL A 11 -7.62 -10.14 -21.33
CA VAL A 11 -6.90 -10.42 -20.09
C VAL A 11 -6.70 -9.07 -19.43
N PRO A 12 -7.16 -8.86 -18.17
CA PRO A 12 -6.91 -7.60 -17.48
C PRO A 12 -5.42 -7.32 -17.55
N LEU A 13 -5.04 -6.19 -18.16
CA LEU A 13 -3.65 -5.80 -18.23
C LEU A 13 -3.10 -5.75 -16.78
N PRO A 14 -1.84 -6.17 -16.53
CA PRO A 14 -1.22 -6.14 -15.20
C PRO A 14 -1.21 -4.77 -14.50
N THR A 15 -1.68 -3.73 -15.17
CA THR A 15 -1.67 -2.32 -14.76
C THR A 15 -2.58 -1.98 -13.58
N ASP A 16 -3.59 -2.79 -13.22
CA ASP A 16 -4.49 -2.45 -12.10
C ASP A 16 -4.00 -2.97 -10.73
N ILE A 17 -3.39 -4.15 -10.66
CA ILE A 17 -3.01 -4.76 -9.37
C ILE A 17 -1.71 -4.16 -8.83
N ALA A 18 -0.67 -4.06 -9.66
CA ALA A 18 0.60 -3.44 -9.26
C ALA A 18 0.38 -1.99 -8.81
N LEU A 19 -0.42 -1.23 -9.57
CA LEU A 19 -0.78 0.14 -9.23
C LEU A 19 -1.55 0.25 -7.91
N VAL A 20 -2.41 -0.73 -7.59
CA VAL A 20 -3.10 -0.79 -6.29
C VAL A 20 -2.12 -1.03 -5.15
N PHE A 21 -1.12 -1.91 -5.32
CA PHE A 21 -0.08 -2.12 -4.32
C PHE A 21 0.79 -0.88 -4.11
N ASP A 22 1.25 -0.24 -5.19
CA ASP A 22 1.99 1.02 -5.15
C ASP A 22 1.21 2.13 -4.44
N ARG A 23 -0.09 2.23 -4.75
CA ARG A 23 -0.96 3.19 -4.07
C ARG A 23 -1.08 2.88 -2.59
N ALA A 24 -1.21 1.61 -2.22
CA ALA A 24 -1.35 1.19 -0.82
C ALA A 24 -0.08 1.48 -0.01
N THR A 25 1.11 1.17 -0.55
CA THR A 25 2.39 1.49 0.10
C THR A 25 2.57 3.00 0.26
N ASN A 26 2.29 3.78 -0.79
CA ASN A 26 2.36 5.24 -0.73
C ASN A 26 1.41 5.84 0.33
N MET A 27 0.16 5.38 0.38
CA MET A 27 -0.80 5.87 1.39
C MET A 27 -0.37 5.54 2.83
N ALA A 28 0.17 4.34 3.05
CA ALA A 28 0.70 3.95 4.36
C ALA A 28 1.91 4.80 4.77
N ASP A 29 2.80 5.12 3.82
CA ASP A 29 3.96 5.98 4.07
C ASP A 29 3.58 7.44 4.31
N LEU A 30 2.59 7.97 3.59
CA LEU A 30 2.04 9.31 3.85
C LEU A 30 1.46 9.40 5.26
N ALA A 31 0.58 8.46 5.64
CA ALA A 31 0.02 8.41 6.98
C ALA A 31 1.11 8.30 8.06
N ARG A 32 2.13 7.48 7.83
CA ARG A 32 3.28 7.33 8.73
C ARG A 32 4.04 8.65 8.88
N SER A 33 4.28 9.34 7.78
CA SER A 33 4.99 10.62 7.73
C SER A 33 4.24 11.70 8.50
N ASP A 34 2.93 11.80 8.28
CA ASP A 34 2.09 12.81 8.94
C ASP A 34 2.00 12.58 10.45
N ILE A 35 1.81 11.34 10.90
CA ILE A 35 1.83 11.01 12.33
C ILE A 35 3.20 11.32 12.94
N SER A 36 4.29 10.98 12.24
CA SER A 36 5.65 11.25 12.74
C SER A 36 5.92 12.75 12.92
N LYS A 37 5.39 13.59 12.01
CA LYS A 37 5.47 15.06 12.11
C LYS A 37 4.55 15.64 13.19
N LEU A 38 3.43 14.97 13.49
CA LEU A 38 2.50 15.34 14.56
C LEU A 38 3.09 15.11 15.95
N LEU A 39 3.87 14.03 16.16
CA LEU A 39 4.43 13.68 17.47
C LEU A 39 5.13 14.84 18.22
N PRO A 40 6.03 15.64 17.60
CA PRO A 40 6.68 16.76 18.27
C PRO A 40 5.76 17.98 18.49
N THR A 41 4.58 18.02 17.87
CA THR A 41 3.62 19.12 18.03
C THR A 41 2.53 18.80 19.05
N LEU A 42 2.60 17.65 19.73
CA LEU A 42 1.62 17.26 20.74
C LEU A 42 1.74 18.17 21.97
N PRO A 43 0.61 18.51 22.63
CA PRO A 43 0.64 19.34 23.82
C PRO A 43 1.41 18.69 24.98
N ASP A 44 2.08 19.52 25.77
CA ASP A 44 2.63 19.10 27.05
C ASP A 44 1.50 18.60 27.97
N GLY A 45 1.70 17.42 28.57
CA GLY A 45 0.69 16.78 29.43
C GLY A 45 -0.31 15.86 28.72
N ILE A 46 -0.10 15.55 27.43
CA ILE A 46 -0.86 14.50 26.76
C ILE A 46 -0.75 13.16 27.52
N ASN A 47 -1.82 12.38 27.50
CA ASN A 47 -1.81 11.03 28.06
C ASN A 47 -0.70 10.19 27.38
N LEU A 48 0.22 9.65 28.18
CA LEU A 48 1.34 8.82 27.72
C LEU A 48 0.89 7.66 26.83
N TRP A 49 -0.27 7.07 27.11
CA TRP A 49 -0.80 5.97 26.31
C TRP A 49 -1.21 6.40 24.90
N VAL A 50 -1.71 7.63 24.74
CA VAL A 50 -2.00 8.20 23.40
C VAL A 50 -0.71 8.35 22.61
N PHE A 51 0.36 8.85 23.25
CA PHE A 51 1.68 8.95 22.60
C PHE A 51 2.21 7.57 22.17
N VAL A 52 2.13 6.58 23.07
CA VAL A 52 2.55 5.20 22.80
C VAL A 52 1.75 4.60 21.64
N ASP A 53 0.44 4.81 21.59
CA ASP A 53 -0.41 4.29 20.53
C ASP A 53 -0.07 4.92 19.16
N LEU A 54 0.24 6.22 19.12
CA LEU A 54 0.70 6.88 17.90
C LEU A 54 2.05 6.33 17.42
N VAL A 55 3.02 6.13 18.32
CA VAL A 55 4.30 5.51 17.98
C VAL A 55 4.13 4.08 17.49
N ARG A 56 3.23 3.30 18.11
CA ARG A 56 2.88 1.96 17.65
C ARG A 56 2.25 1.98 16.26
N ALA A 57 1.33 2.92 15.99
CA ALA A 57 0.72 3.07 14.68
C ALA A 57 1.77 3.35 13.59
N VAL A 58 2.73 4.24 13.84
CA VAL A 58 3.86 4.52 12.94
C VAL A 58 4.66 3.24 12.63
N HIS A 59 4.95 2.44 13.66
CA HIS A 59 5.66 1.17 13.48
C HIS A 59 4.87 0.15 12.66
N HIS A 60 3.57 0.04 12.91
CA HIS A 60 2.69 -0.86 12.15
C HIS A 60 2.55 -0.44 10.69
N LEU A 61 2.46 0.86 10.40
CA LEU A 61 2.43 1.37 9.03
C LEU A 61 3.73 1.02 8.29
N ARG A 62 4.89 1.20 8.94
CA ARG A 62 6.18 0.80 8.35
C ARG A 62 6.23 -0.70 8.03
N LYS A 63 5.73 -1.55 8.94
CA LYS A 63 5.66 -3.00 8.70
C LYS A 63 4.68 -3.36 7.59
N ALA A 64 3.55 -2.65 7.52
CA ALA A 64 2.55 -2.87 6.48
C ALA A 64 3.13 -2.61 5.09
N VAL A 65 3.87 -1.50 4.88
CA VAL A 65 4.54 -1.22 3.61
C VAL A 65 5.42 -2.39 3.16
N VAL A 66 6.26 -2.92 4.05
CA VAL A 66 7.15 -4.05 3.72
C VAL A 66 6.37 -5.33 3.39
N LEU A 67 5.26 -5.60 4.06
CA LEU A 67 4.45 -6.78 3.79
C LEU A 67 3.67 -6.66 2.46
N ILE A 68 3.20 -5.46 2.14
CA ILE A 68 2.52 -5.18 0.88
C ILE A 68 3.49 -5.34 -0.29
N ASP A 69 4.70 -4.78 -0.17
CA ASP A 69 5.77 -4.87 -1.18
C ASP A 69 6.13 -6.34 -1.47
N LYS A 70 6.37 -7.13 -0.40
CA LYS A 70 6.63 -8.57 -0.55
C LYS A 70 5.49 -9.33 -1.23
N ALA A 71 4.24 -8.99 -0.91
CA ALA A 71 3.09 -9.63 -1.53
C ALA A 71 2.99 -9.26 -3.02
N ALA A 72 3.33 -8.02 -3.38
CA ALA A 72 3.39 -7.58 -4.77
C ALA A 72 4.47 -8.36 -5.54
N ASP A 73 5.68 -8.48 -4.99
CA ASP A 73 6.78 -9.25 -5.58
C ASP A 73 6.41 -10.73 -5.81
N GLU A 74 5.78 -11.37 -4.82
CA GLU A 74 5.35 -12.76 -4.92
C GLU A 74 4.30 -12.95 -6.02
N ILE A 75 3.33 -12.03 -6.13
CA ILE A 75 2.29 -12.08 -7.16
C ILE A 75 2.92 -11.87 -8.55
N GLU A 76 3.82 -10.90 -8.72
CA GLU A 76 4.50 -10.67 -10.00
C GLU A 76 5.31 -11.89 -10.44
N ALA A 77 6.06 -12.52 -9.52
CA ALA A 77 6.84 -13.73 -9.81
C ALA A 77 5.98 -14.90 -10.32
N THR A 78 4.75 -15.05 -9.82
CA THR A 78 3.80 -16.06 -10.34
C THR A 78 3.25 -15.73 -11.74
N GLY A 79 3.22 -14.45 -12.11
CA GLY A 79 2.78 -13.99 -13.42
C GLY A 79 3.84 -14.17 -14.51
N VAL A 80 5.12 -14.03 -14.17
CA VAL A 80 6.25 -14.14 -15.13
C VAL A 80 6.57 -15.59 -15.54
N THR A 81 6.13 -16.57 -14.76
CA THR A 81 6.40 -18.00 -15.00
C THR A 81 5.41 -18.69 -15.94
N ARG A 82 4.49 -17.93 -16.57
CA ARG A 82 3.42 -18.44 -17.44
C ARG A 82 3.54 -17.89 -18.86
#